data_AF-A0A2V7VA13-F1
#
_entry.id   AF-A0A2V7VA13-F1
#
_cell.length_a   1.000
_cell.length_b   1.000
_cell.length_c   1.000
_cell.angle_alpha   90.00
_cell.angle_beta   90.00
_cell.angle_gamma   90.00
#
_symmetry.space_group_name_H-M   'P 1'
#
loop_
_entity.id
_entity.type
_entity.pdbx_description
1 polymer ?
#
loop_
_entity_poly.entity_id
_entity_poly.type
_entity_poly.pdbx_seq_one_letter_code
_entity_poly.pdbx_strand_id
1 'polypeptide(L)'
;MRGLEGRTLGLALALFQASGLVLGGASSGAPASEGGPGRGLWPRVYLAKAFRPTLQWALDGASRRLESARCRTVFADFRDERGRPLQERLAELGMSGQSYLELVVFYDGTGQATCRRDGVLAFTGQGHRVVYLCRERFERELRAGESRFAEIVLIHEMLHTLGLGENPPSSQAITNHVLRRCS
;
A
#
# COMPACT_ATOMS: atom_id res chain seq x y z
N MET A 1 56.97 3.82 53.15
CA MET A 1 56.25 2.81 53.95
C MET A 1 55.34 3.56 54.92
N ARG A 2 54.03 3.28 54.86
CA ARG A 2 52.93 3.59 55.82
C ARG A 2 52.86 5.02 56.41
N GLY A 3 51.78 5.73 56.07
CA GLY A 3 51.21 6.80 56.89
C GLY A 3 49.70 6.59 56.99
N LEU A 4 49.21 6.30 58.20
CA LEU A 4 47.80 6.29 58.61
C LEU A 4 47.45 7.66 59.16
N GLU A 5 46.43 8.31 58.61
CA GLU A 5 45.65 9.41 59.22
C GLU A 5 44.25 9.34 58.59
N GLY A 6 43.10 9.48 59.23
CA GLY A 6 42.70 9.79 60.60
C GLY A 6 41.16 9.89 60.53
N ARG A 7 40.46 9.33 61.52
CA ARG A 7 38.98 9.36 61.60
C ARG A 7 38.55 10.67 62.26
N THR A 8 37.50 11.31 61.76
CA THR A 8 36.63 12.16 62.60
C THR A 8 35.20 12.15 62.06
N LEU A 9 34.30 11.61 62.89
CA LEU A 9 32.85 11.84 62.84
C LEU A 9 32.58 13.28 63.31
N GLY A 10 31.71 14.00 62.60
CA GLY A 10 31.10 15.24 63.05
C GLY A 10 29.62 15.23 62.68
N LEU A 11 28.76 15.23 63.70
CA LEU A 11 27.30 15.10 63.62
C LEU A 11 26.64 16.49 63.58
N ALA A 12 25.60 16.62 62.75
CA ALA A 12 24.41 17.47 62.86
C ALA A 12 24.54 19.02 62.84
N LEU A 13 23.87 19.67 61.86
CA LEU A 13 22.57 20.30 62.10
C LEU A 13 21.88 20.68 60.76
N ALA A 14 20.57 20.51 60.74
CA ALA A 14 19.65 20.75 59.63
C ALA A 14 19.57 22.21 59.19
N LEU A 15 19.28 22.44 57.89
CA LEU A 15 18.50 23.58 57.41
C LEU A 15 17.85 23.23 56.04
N PHE A 16 16.56 22.92 56.11
CA PHE A 16 15.43 23.40 55.30
C PHE A 16 15.59 23.83 53.82
N GLN A 17 14.50 23.57 53.07
CA GLN A 17 14.09 24.07 51.75
C GLN A 17 14.60 23.26 50.55
N ALA A 18 13.83 22.90 49.52
CA ALA A 18 12.41 23.08 49.24
C ALA A 18 11.98 21.94 48.30
N SER A 19 10.78 21.42 48.52
CA SER A 19 10.10 20.45 47.65
C SER A 19 9.90 21.03 46.25
N GLY A 20 10.75 20.65 45.30
CA GLY A 20 10.48 20.78 43.88
C GLY A 20 9.81 19.50 43.38
N LEU A 21 8.48 19.41 43.49
CA LEU A 21 7.72 18.44 42.71
C LEU A 21 7.88 18.83 41.24
N VAL A 22 8.75 18.12 40.51
CA VAL A 22 8.71 18.14 39.05
C VAL A 22 7.45 17.37 38.67
N LEU A 23 6.38 18.07 38.31
CA LEU A 23 5.30 17.45 37.55
C LEU A 23 5.92 16.98 36.23
N GLY A 24 6.24 15.69 36.16
CA GLY A 24 6.43 15.00 34.90
C GLY A 24 5.15 15.17 34.11
N GLY A 25 5.16 16.09 33.14
CA GLY A 25 4.13 16.18 32.12
C GLY A 25 4.13 14.84 31.41
N ALA A 26 3.14 14.01 31.73
CA ALA A 26 2.72 12.95 30.84
C ALA A 26 2.32 13.65 29.55
N SER A 27 3.23 13.67 28.57
CA SER A 27 2.86 13.86 27.19
C SER A 27 1.80 12.82 26.91
N SER A 28 0.55 13.28 26.86
CA SER A 28 -0.57 12.52 26.35
C SER A 28 -0.19 12.13 24.93
N GLY A 29 0.43 10.95 24.79
CA GLY A 29 0.44 10.26 23.52
C GLY A 29 -1.02 10.20 23.12
N ALA A 30 -1.36 10.93 22.06
CA ALA A 30 -2.63 10.75 21.40
C ALA A 30 -2.85 9.25 21.28
N PRO A 31 -4.02 8.71 21.63
CA PRO A 31 -4.30 7.32 21.33
C PRO A 31 -4.03 7.18 19.84
N ALA A 32 -3.05 6.32 19.50
CA ALA A 32 -2.94 5.80 18.16
C ALA A 32 -4.36 5.37 17.81
N SER A 33 -4.96 6.02 16.81
CA SER A 33 -6.26 5.60 16.34
C SER A 33 -6.12 4.12 16.01
N GLU A 34 -6.74 3.28 16.83
CA GLU A 34 -7.00 1.89 16.52
C GLU A 34 -8.01 1.86 15.36
N GLY A 35 -7.55 2.28 14.19
CA GLY A 35 -8.03 1.74 12.94
C GLY A 35 -7.24 0.47 12.70
N GLY A 36 -7.73 -0.66 13.24
CA GLY A 36 -7.37 -1.96 12.65
C GLY A 36 -7.63 -1.92 11.14
N PRO A 37 -6.98 -2.76 10.32
CA PRO A 37 -7.07 -2.69 8.86
C PRO A 37 -8.55 -2.70 8.45
N GLY A 38 -9.06 -1.51 8.16
CA GLY A 38 -10.43 -1.33 7.71
C GLY A 38 -10.50 -2.05 6.38
N ARG A 39 -11.31 -3.12 6.32
CA ARG A 39 -11.74 -3.72 5.05
C ARG A 39 -12.11 -2.55 4.14
N GLY A 40 -11.34 -2.35 3.07
CA GLY A 40 -11.35 -1.11 2.32
C GLY A 40 -12.76 -0.82 1.85
N LEU A 41 -13.31 0.34 2.22
CA LEU A 41 -14.44 0.85 1.45
C LEU A 41 -13.87 1.14 0.07
N TRP A 42 -14.35 0.45 -0.95
CA TRP A 42 -13.96 0.64 -2.34
C TRP A 42 -14.99 1.55 -3.02
N PRO A 43 -14.91 2.89 -2.86
CA PRO A 43 -15.99 3.81 -3.23
C PRO A 43 -16.18 3.92 -4.75
N ARG A 44 -15.12 3.66 -5.53
CA ARG A 44 -15.06 3.89 -6.98
C ARG A 44 -15.24 2.60 -7.77
N VAL A 45 -16.13 1.73 -7.32
CA VAL A 45 -16.49 0.47 -7.99
C VAL A 45 -17.86 0.64 -8.64
N TYR A 46 -17.91 0.56 -9.97
CA TYR A 46 -19.09 0.77 -10.80
C TYR A 46 -19.38 -0.50 -11.63
N LEU A 47 -19.68 -1.58 -10.91
CA LEU A 47 -19.98 -2.91 -11.43
C LEU A 47 -21.33 -3.41 -10.90
N ALA A 48 -21.88 -4.45 -11.52
CA ALA A 48 -23.10 -5.10 -11.06
C ALA A 48 -23.00 -5.48 -9.56
N LYS A 49 -24.07 -5.21 -8.79
CA LYS A 49 -24.09 -5.39 -7.33
C LYS A 49 -23.62 -6.77 -6.87
N ALA A 50 -23.99 -7.82 -7.61
CA ALA A 50 -23.61 -9.20 -7.32
C ALA A 50 -22.10 -9.47 -7.42
N PHE A 51 -21.37 -8.75 -8.29
CA PHE A 51 -19.94 -8.96 -8.50
C PHE A 51 -19.05 -8.15 -7.54
N ARG A 52 -19.61 -7.12 -6.89
CA ARG A 52 -18.83 -6.23 -6.01
C ARG A 52 -18.06 -6.98 -4.91
N PRO A 53 -18.64 -7.94 -4.15
CA PRO A 53 -17.90 -8.62 -3.09
C PRO A 53 -16.67 -9.39 -3.61
N THR A 54 -16.81 -10.00 -4.80
CA THR A 54 -15.72 -10.72 -5.47
C THR A 54 -14.56 -9.79 -5.81
N LEU A 55 -14.84 -8.63 -6.41
CA LEU A 55 -13.79 -7.65 -6.70
C LEU A 55 -13.21 -7.04 -5.41
N GLN A 56 -14.02 -6.73 -4.41
CA GLN A 56 -13.55 -6.18 -3.13
C GLN A 56 -12.57 -7.12 -2.44
N TRP A 57 -12.83 -8.44 -2.47
CA TRP A 57 -11.92 -9.44 -1.93
C TRP A 57 -10.53 -9.39 -2.61
N ALA A 58 -10.50 -9.29 -3.94
CA ALA A 58 -9.26 -9.17 -4.70
C ALA A 58 -8.56 -7.82 -4.48
N LEU A 59 -9.31 -6.72 -4.34
CA LEU A 59 -8.75 -5.41 -4.03
C LEU A 59 -8.15 -5.36 -2.62
N ASP A 60 -8.79 -5.98 -1.63
CA ASP A 60 -8.24 -6.13 -0.29
C ASP A 60 -6.93 -6.94 -0.31
N GLY A 61 -6.87 -7.99 -1.14
CA GLY A 61 -5.64 -8.76 -1.36
C GLY A 61 -4.52 -7.96 -2.00
N ALA A 62 -4.82 -7.20 -3.05
CA ALA A 62 -3.88 -6.29 -3.69
C ALA A 62 -3.37 -5.23 -2.70
N SER A 63 -4.25 -4.64 -1.89
CA SER A 63 -3.91 -3.65 -0.86
C SER A 63 -2.95 -4.24 0.18
N ARG A 64 -3.24 -5.44 0.72
CA ARG A 64 -2.35 -6.14 1.66
C ARG A 64 -0.96 -6.41 1.07
N ARG A 65 -0.88 -6.77 -0.22
CA ARG A 65 0.43 -6.96 -0.88
C ARG A 65 1.24 -5.67 -0.90
N LEU A 66 0.60 -4.55 -1.23
CA LEU A 66 1.19 -3.22 -1.29
C LEU A 66 1.69 -2.72 0.08
N GLU A 67 1.23 -3.27 1.20
CA GLU A 67 1.79 -2.98 2.54
C GLU A 67 3.24 -3.49 2.69
N SER A 68 3.58 -4.60 2.02
CA SER A 68 4.91 -5.20 2.17
C SER A 68 6.02 -4.30 1.62
N ALA A 69 7.13 -4.19 2.35
CA ALA A 69 8.29 -3.41 1.90
C ALA A 69 8.80 -3.88 0.52
N ARG A 70 8.74 -5.19 0.24
CA ARG A 70 9.15 -5.76 -1.04
C ARG A 70 8.23 -5.35 -2.18
N CYS A 71 6.91 -5.41 -2.00
CA CYS A 71 5.98 -4.99 -3.06
C CYS A 71 6.09 -3.50 -3.36
N ARG A 72 6.28 -2.65 -2.34
CA ARG A 72 6.46 -1.19 -2.52
C ARG A 72 7.62 -0.82 -3.45
N THR A 73 8.64 -1.67 -3.58
CA THR A 73 9.76 -1.42 -4.53
C THR A 73 9.31 -1.35 -5.98
N VAL A 74 8.14 -1.93 -6.33
CA VAL A 74 7.59 -1.91 -7.68
C VAL A 74 7.43 -0.48 -8.23
N PHE A 75 7.12 0.50 -7.37
CA PHE A 75 6.95 1.88 -7.81
C PHE A 75 8.28 2.57 -8.14
N ALA A 76 9.40 2.10 -7.56
CA ALA A 76 10.73 2.58 -7.89
C ALA A 76 11.35 1.85 -9.09
N ASP A 77 10.91 0.62 -9.35
CA ASP A 77 11.40 -0.21 -10.46
C ASP A 77 10.88 0.25 -11.83
N PHE A 78 9.72 0.91 -11.87
CA PHE A 78 9.07 1.36 -13.10
C PHE A 78 9.09 2.87 -13.27
N ARG A 79 9.06 3.31 -14.53
CA ARG A 79 9.11 4.72 -14.94
C ARG A 79 7.89 5.09 -15.79
N ASP A 80 7.45 6.34 -15.68
CA ASP A 80 6.47 6.95 -16.58
C ASP A 80 7.11 7.27 -17.95
N GLU A 81 6.32 7.78 -18.90
CA GLU A 81 6.80 8.16 -20.25
C GLU A 81 7.90 9.23 -20.23
N ARG A 82 7.97 10.02 -19.16
CA ARG A 82 8.97 11.07 -18.98
C ARG A 82 10.25 10.51 -18.35
N GLY A 83 10.32 9.20 -18.13
CA GLY A 83 11.44 8.52 -17.50
C GLY A 83 11.48 8.69 -15.98
N ARG A 84 10.43 9.20 -15.34
CA ARG A 84 10.42 9.41 -13.89
C ARG A 84 9.89 8.18 -13.17
N PRO A 85 10.50 7.74 -12.05
CA PRO A 85 9.97 6.65 -11.23
C PRO A 85 8.51 6.90 -10.82
N LEU A 86 7.67 5.86 -10.85
CA LEU A 86 6.28 5.98 -10.40
C LEU A 86 6.19 6.33 -8.91
N GLN A 87 7.23 6.01 -8.13
CA GLN A 87 7.37 6.39 -6.73
C GLN A 87 7.40 7.92 -6.55
N GLU A 88 8.02 8.66 -7.47
CA GLU A 88 8.00 10.13 -7.44
C GLU A 88 6.58 10.64 -7.68
N ARG A 89 5.83 10.01 -8.58
CA ARG A 89 4.43 10.37 -8.82
C ARG A 89 3.55 10.15 -7.60
N LEU A 90 3.76 9.07 -6.86
CA LEU A 90 3.08 8.82 -5.59
C LEU A 90 3.46 9.87 -4.52
N ALA A 91 4.74 10.24 -4.45
CA ALA A 91 5.23 11.25 -3.52
C ALA A 91 4.65 12.65 -3.83
N GLU A 92 4.57 13.05 -5.10
CA GLU A 92 3.91 14.29 -5.53
C GLU A 92 2.44 14.36 -5.09
N LEU A 93 1.75 13.22 -5.08
CA LEU A 93 0.36 13.11 -4.64
C LEU A 93 0.23 13.00 -3.11
N GLY A 94 1.34 12.81 -2.38
CA GLY A 94 1.32 12.53 -0.94
C GLY A 94 0.65 11.21 -0.59
N MET A 95 0.74 10.19 -1.46
CA MET A 95 -0.02 8.94 -1.34
C MET A 95 0.87 7.71 -1.20
N SER A 96 0.37 6.73 -0.44
CA SER A 96 0.86 5.36 -0.50
C SER A 96 0.31 4.62 -1.73
N GLY A 97 0.86 3.45 -2.03
CA GLY A 97 0.28 2.57 -3.06
C GLY A 97 -1.16 2.17 -2.73
N GLN A 98 -1.44 1.80 -1.48
CA GLN A 98 -2.78 1.43 -1.02
C GLN A 98 -3.78 2.59 -1.17
N SER A 99 -3.41 3.78 -0.68
CA SER A 99 -4.26 4.97 -0.78
C SER A 99 -4.52 5.37 -2.23
N TYR A 100 -3.54 5.18 -3.11
CA TYR A 100 -3.74 5.43 -4.54
C TYR A 100 -4.64 4.37 -5.19
N LEU A 101 -4.54 3.09 -4.81
CA LEU A 101 -5.42 2.03 -5.30
C LEU A 101 -6.91 2.33 -5.02
N GLU A 102 -7.21 2.94 -3.87
CA GLU A 102 -8.58 3.40 -3.53
C GLU A 102 -9.10 4.52 -4.46
N LEU A 103 -8.21 5.29 -5.10
CA LEU A 103 -8.57 6.31 -6.08
C LEU A 103 -8.82 5.76 -7.47
N VAL A 104 -8.37 4.54 -7.77
CA VAL A 104 -8.61 3.89 -9.06
C VAL A 104 -10.11 3.61 -9.20
N VAL A 105 -10.63 3.93 -10.38
CA VAL A 105 -12.04 3.74 -10.73
C VAL A 105 -12.19 2.42 -11.48
N PHE A 106 -13.02 1.53 -10.97
CA PHE A 106 -13.25 0.21 -11.56
C PHE A 106 -14.61 0.15 -12.26
N TYR A 107 -14.61 -0.13 -13.56
CA TYR A 107 -15.81 -0.25 -14.39
C TYR A 107 -15.97 -1.65 -15.00
N ASP A 108 -17.18 -1.97 -15.42
CA ASP A 108 -17.45 -3.16 -16.23
C ASP A 108 -16.91 -3.00 -17.65
N GLY A 109 -16.00 -3.88 -18.04
CA GLY A 109 -15.42 -3.96 -19.39
C GLY A 109 -16.00 -5.07 -20.26
N THR A 110 -16.93 -5.89 -19.78
CA THR A 110 -17.34 -7.17 -20.42
C THR A 110 -17.69 -7.03 -21.91
N GLY A 111 -18.29 -5.91 -22.33
CA GLY A 111 -18.66 -5.66 -23.73
C GLY A 111 -17.52 -5.23 -24.67
N GLN A 112 -16.35 -4.92 -24.13
CA GLN A 112 -15.23 -4.34 -24.87
C GLN A 112 -14.43 -5.41 -25.62
N ALA A 113 -13.91 -5.06 -26.82
CA ALA A 113 -13.12 -5.97 -27.64
C ALA A 113 -11.89 -6.54 -26.89
N THR A 114 -11.27 -5.74 -26.02
CA THR A 114 -10.14 -6.16 -25.18
C THR A 114 -10.49 -7.34 -24.28
N CYS A 115 -11.71 -7.40 -23.72
CA CYS A 115 -12.15 -8.52 -22.89
C CYS A 115 -12.42 -9.81 -23.65
N ARG A 116 -12.45 -9.78 -24.98
CA ARG A 116 -12.53 -10.99 -25.80
C ARG A 116 -11.18 -11.67 -25.96
N ARG A 117 -10.06 -10.97 -25.70
CA ARG A 117 -8.71 -11.53 -25.78
C ARG A 117 -8.44 -12.47 -24.61
N ASP A 118 -7.72 -13.56 -24.89
CA ASP A 118 -7.33 -14.50 -23.84
C ASP A 118 -6.26 -13.93 -22.91
N GLY A 119 -6.28 -14.37 -21.65
CA GLY A 119 -5.36 -13.89 -20.61
C GLY A 119 -5.67 -12.50 -20.03
N VAL A 120 -6.61 -11.74 -20.59
CA VAL A 120 -6.95 -10.39 -20.09
C VAL A 120 -8.05 -10.47 -19.02
N LEU A 121 -7.72 -10.07 -17.79
CA LEU A 121 -8.67 -10.00 -16.67
C LEU A 121 -9.15 -8.57 -16.40
N ALA A 122 -8.28 -7.60 -16.67
CA ALA A 122 -8.55 -6.18 -16.56
C ALA A 122 -7.70 -5.44 -17.61
N PHE A 123 -8.03 -4.18 -17.86
CA PHE A 123 -7.20 -3.31 -18.68
C PHE A 123 -7.46 -1.84 -18.34
N THR A 124 -6.47 -0.98 -18.58
CA THR A 124 -6.59 0.47 -18.51
C THR A 124 -5.86 1.14 -19.66
N GLY A 125 -6.12 2.44 -19.85
CA GLY A 125 -5.22 3.32 -20.59
C GLY A 125 -4.12 3.87 -19.68
N GLN A 126 -2.97 4.17 -20.26
CA GLN A 126 -1.88 4.83 -19.55
C GLN A 126 -2.32 6.19 -19.00
N GLY A 127 -2.02 6.44 -17.72
CA GLY A 127 -2.41 7.67 -17.02
C GLY A 127 -3.92 7.83 -16.78
N HIS A 128 -4.75 6.97 -17.35
CA HIS A 128 -6.19 6.97 -17.10
C HIS A 128 -6.45 6.46 -15.69
N ARG A 129 -7.40 7.07 -14.98
CA ARG A 129 -7.77 6.62 -13.63
C ARG A 129 -8.75 5.44 -13.63
N VAL A 130 -9.12 4.92 -14.80
CA VAL A 130 -10.20 3.96 -14.99
C VAL A 130 -9.66 2.60 -15.43
N VAL A 131 -9.87 1.58 -14.61
CA VAL A 131 -9.61 0.17 -14.91
C VAL A 131 -10.93 -0.51 -15.29
N TYR A 132 -10.95 -1.15 -16.45
CA TYR A 132 -12.07 -1.94 -16.94
C TYR A 132 -11.87 -3.41 -16.62
N LEU A 133 -12.86 -4.03 -15.96
CA LEU A 133 -12.82 -5.43 -15.57
C LEU A 133 -13.48 -6.32 -16.62
N CYS A 134 -12.77 -7.36 -17.03
CA CYS A 134 -13.33 -8.44 -17.84
C CYS A 134 -14.00 -9.47 -16.92
N ARG A 135 -15.15 -9.09 -16.35
CA ARG A 135 -15.84 -9.77 -15.24
C ARG A 135 -15.89 -11.30 -15.39
N GLU A 136 -16.36 -11.83 -16.51
CA GLU A 136 -16.50 -13.28 -16.70
C GLU A 136 -15.15 -14.02 -16.62
N ARG A 137 -14.09 -13.40 -17.16
CA ARG A 137 -12.73 -13.94 -17.09
C ARG A 137 -12.16 -13.80 -15.69
N PHE A 138 -12.33 -12.63 -15.08
CA PHE A 138 -11.87 -12.35 -13.71
C PHE A 138 -12.50 -13.30 -12.69
N GLU A 139 -13.81 -13.52 -12.77
CA GLU A 139 -14.49 -14.49 -11.91
C GLU A 139 -14.04 -15.92 -12.14
N ARG A 140 -13.81 -16.32 -13.41
CA ARG A 140 -13.30 -17.65 -13.73
C ARG A 140 -11.92 -17.87 -13.12
N GLU A 141 -11.05 -16.87 -13.18
CA GLU A 141 -9.73 -16.91 -12.57
C GLU A 141 -9.82 -17.13 -11.06
N LEU A 142 -10.66 -16.34 -10.37
CA LEU A 142 -10.86 -16.48 -8.93
C LEU A 142 -11.47 -17.84 -8.55
N ARG A 143 -12.43 -18.36 -9.35
CA ARG A 143 -13.02 -19.69 -9.14
C ARG A 143 -12.01 -20.81 -9.34
N ALA A 144 -10.97 -20.61 -10.14
CA ALA A 144 -9.88 -21.56 -10.32
C ALA A 144 -8.88 -21.58 -9.14
N GLY A 145 -9.05 -20.72 -8.13
CA GLY A 145 -8.14 -20.59 -7.00
C GLY A 145 -6.97 -19.63 -7.25
N GLU A 146 -6.94 -18.96 -8.40
CA GLU A 146 -5.84 -18.07 -8.82
C GLU A 146 -6.02 -16.64 -8.31
N SER A 147 -6.47 -16.52 -7.06
CA SER A 147 -6.67 -15.26 -6.34
C SER A 147 -5.45 -14.35 -6.38
N ARG A 148 -4.26 -14.92 -6.19
CA ARG A 148 -3.01 -14.17 -6.25
C ARG A 148 -2.82 -13.51 -7.62
N PHE A 149 -3.09 -14.22 -8.70
CA PHE A 149 -2.89 -13.65 -10.04
C PHE A 149 -3.85 -12.49 -10.30
N ALA A 150 -5.11 -12.61 -9.91
CA ALA A 150 -6.09 -11.53 -10.00
C ALA A 150 -5.67 -10.27 -9.21
N GLU A 151 -5.15 -10.44 -7.98
CA GLU A 151 -4.61 -9.35 -7.16
C GLU A 151 -3.41 -8.65 -7.85
N ILE A 152 -2.51 -9.42 -8.45
CA ILE A 152 -1.35 -8.88 -9.18
C ILE A 152 -1.80 -8.12 -10.43
N VAL A 153 -2.80 -8.60 -11.16
CA VAL A 153 -3.36 -7.86 -12.30
C VAL A 153 -3.91 -6.51 -11.85
N LEU A 154 -4.60 -6.42 -10.71
CA LEU A 154 -5.08 -5.13 -10.21
C LEU A 154 -3.94 -4.16 -9.89
N ILE A 155 -2.82 -4.65 -9.33
CA ILE A 155 -1.62 -3.84 -9.10
C ILE A 155 -0.99 -3.44 -10.44
N HIS A 156 -0.91 -4.35 -11.42
CA HIS A 156 -0.41 -4.07 -12.76
C HIS A 156 -1.18 -2.92 -13.41
N GLU A 157 -2.52 -3.00 -13.44
CA GLU A 157 -3.35 -1.94 -14.01
C GLU A 157 -3.17 -0.62 -13.27
N MET A 158 -3.04 -0.66 -11.94
CA MET A 158 -2.73 0.53 -11.14
C MET A 158 -1.42 1.20 -11.59
N LEU A 159 -0.37 0.45 -11.95
CA LEU A 159 0.87 1.04 -12.47
C LEU A 159 0.63 1.80 -13.78
N HIS A 160 -0.21 1.26 -14.67
CA HIS A 160 -0.60 1.97 -15.88
C HIS A 160 -1.39 3.25 -15.57
N THR A 161 -2.27 3.23 -14.56
CA THR A 161 -2.96 4.47 -14.12
C THR A 161 -2.00 5.53 -13.55
N LEU A 162 -0.84 5.11 -13.02
CA LEU A 162 0.23 6.01 -12.58
C LEU A 162 1.08 6.57 -13.73
N GLY A 163 0.87 6.07 -14.96
CA GLY A 163 1.56 6.54 -16.16
C GLY A 163 2.61 5.57 -16.70
N LEU A 164 2.68 4.33 -16.19
CA LEU A 164 3.51 3.29 -16.82
C LEU A 164 3.01 3.00 -18.24
N GLY A 165 3.92 3.01 -19.21
CA GLY A 165 3.65 2.61 -20.58
C GLY A 165 3.90 1.12 -20.80
N GLU A 166 3.61 0.64 -22.00
CA GLU A 166 4.00 -0.70 -22.44
C GLU A 166 4.94 -0.60 -23.65
N ASN A 167 5.81 -1.62 -23.78
CA ASN A 167 6.70 -1.87 -24.90
C ASN A 167 7.68 -0.72 -25.22
N PRO A 168 8.79 -0.60 -24.45
CA PRO A 168 9.27 -1.49 -23.38
C PRO A 168 8.93 -1.03 -21.94
N PRO A 169 8.77 -1.96 -20.96
CA PRO A 169 8.71 -3.43 -21.09
C PRO A 169 7.33 -3.94 -21.53
N SER A 170 7.22 -5.20 -21.96
CA SER A 170 5.93 -5.79 -22.36
C SER A 170 5.00 -6.03 -21.17
N SER A 171 3.69 -6.10 -21.42
CA SER A 171 2.68 -6.40 -20.41
C SER A 171 3.02 -7.64 -19.55
N GLN A 172 3.42 -8.74 -20.21
CA GLN A 172 3.83 -9.96 -19.51
C GLN A 172 5.07 -9.75 -18.63
N ALA A 173 6.05 -8.97 -19.10
CA ALA A 173 7.24 -8.64 -18.32
C ALA A 173 6.90 -7.78 -17.10
N ILE A 174 5.96 -6.83 -17.24
CA ILE A 174 5.42 -6.04 -16.13
C ILE A 174 4.77 -6.97 -15.11
N THR A 175 3.79 -7.79 -15.53
CA THR A 175 3.09 -8.74 -14.65
C THR A 175 4.04 -9.67 -13.92
N ASN A 176 5.04 -10.24 -14.62
CA ASN A 176 6.06 -11.09 -14.01
C ASN A 176 6.90 -10.34 -12.98
N HIS A 177 7.20 -9.06 -13.21
CA HIS A 177 7.92 -8.24 -12.25
C HIS A 177 7.08 -7.96 -11.01
N VAL A 178 5.81 -7.56 -11.18
CA VAL A 178 4.87 -7.35 -10.08
C VAL A 178 4.70 -8.65 -9.27
N LEU A 179 4.52 -9.79 -9.94
CA LEU A 179 4.45 -11.11 -9.31
C LEU A 179 5.67 -11.42 -8.42
N ARG A 180 6.87 -11.04 -8.86
CA ARG A 180 8.10 -11.21 -8.07
C ARG A 180 8.15 -10.27 -6.88
N ARG A 181 7.78 -8.99 -7.02
CA ARG A 181 7.86 -8.02 -5.92
C ARG A 181 6.77 -8.23 -4.88
N CYS A 182 5.60 -8.67 -5.31
CA CYS A 182 4.37 -8.68 -4.52
C CYS A 182 3.88 -10.10 -4.19
N SER A 183 4.77 -11.12 -4.19
CA SER A 183 4.41 -12.51 -3.88
C SER A 183 4.01 -12.71 -2.43
#